data_AF-A0AAD9CLG5-F1
#
_entry.id   AF-A0AAD9CLG5-F1
#
_cell.length_a   1.000
_cell.length_b   1.000
_cell.length_c   1.000
_cell.angle_alpha   90.00
_cell.angle_beta   90.00
_cell.angle_gamma   90.00
#
_symmetry.space_group_name_H-M   'P 1'
#
loop_
_entity.id
_entity.type
_entity.pdbx_description
1 polymer ?
#
loop_
_entity_poly.entity_id
_entity_poly.type
_entity_poly.pdbx_seq_one_letter_code
_entity_poly.pdbx_strand_id
1 'polypeptide(L)'
;MMKLLFALALIAYIALDIDLICFPLINLLFLFFSPSSFSQKYPPVKFLSEKDRKRILITGGAGFVGSHLTDKLMMDGHEVTVVDNFFTGRKRNVEHWIGHENFELINHDVVEPLYIEVDQIYHLASPASPPNYMYNPIKTLKTNTIGTLNMLGLAKRVGARLLLASTSEVYGDPEVHPQNEEYWGHVNPIGPRACYDEGKRVAETMCYAYMKQEGVEVRVARIFNTFGSRMHMNDGRVVSNFILQALQGEPLTVYGSGSQTRAFQYV
;
A
#
# COMPACT_ATOMS: atom_id res chain seq x y z
N MET A 1 25.79 -28.88 2.27
CA MET A 1 24.98 -29.33 1.11
C MET A 1 25.68 -29.08 -0.23
N MET A 2 26.16 -27.86 -0.50
CA MET A 2 26.80 -27.51 -1.80
C MET A 2 28.10 -28.29 -2.11
N LYS A 3 28.88 -28.66 -1.08
CA LYS A 3 30.08 -29.52 -1.23
C LYS A 3 29.75 -30.98 -1.62
N LEU A 4 28.56 -31.47 -1.28
CA LEU A 4 28.12 -32.83 -1.62
C LEU A 4 27.62 -32.90 -3.07
N LEU A 5 26.97 -31.84 -3.55
CA LEU A 5 26.55 -31.70 -4.95
C LEU A 5 27.74 -31.63 -5.91
N PHE A 6 28.81 -30.90 -5.56
CA PHE A 6 30.02 -30.86 -6.37
C PHE A 6 30.73 -32.21 -6.43
N ALA A 7 30.77 -32.95 -5.30
CA ALA A 7 31.35 -34.29 -5.26
C ALA A 7 30.57 -35.29 -6.13
N LEU A 8 29.24 -35.25 -6.11
CA LEU A 8 28.39 -36.14 -6.90
C LEU A 8 28.44 -35.80 -8.41
N ALA A 9 28.51 -34.52 -8.77
CA ALA A 9 28.68 -34.10 -10.16
C ALA A 9 30.06 -34.49 -10.72
N LEU A 10 31.11 -34.41 -9.90
CA LEU A 10 32.46 -34.84 -10.30
C LEU A 10 32.54 -36.37 -10.46
N ILE A 11 31.88 -37.13 -9.60
CA ILE A 11 31.79 -38.60 -9.71
C ILE A 11 31.00 -39.02 -10.97
N ALA A 12 29.91 -38.31 -11.28
CA ALA A 12 29.13 -38.56 -12.50
C ALA A 12 29.91 -38.22 -13.79
N TYR A 13 30.73 -37.16 -13.75
CA TYR A 13 31.58 -36.76 -14.88
C TYR A 13 32.73 -37.76 -15.10
N ILE A 14 33.38 -38.23 -14.02
CA ILE A 14 34.43 -39.26 -14.08
C ILE A 14 33.89 -40.61 -14.56
N ALA A 15 32.62 -40.93 -14.25
CA ALA A 15 31.96 -42.16 -14.69
C ALA A 15 31.56 -42.16 -16.18
N LEU A 16 31.57 -41.01 -16.86
CA LEU A 16 31.27 -40.90 -18.30
C LEU A 16 32.52 -41.09 -19.20
N ASP A 17 33.74 -40.98 -18.63
CA ASP A 17 35.01 -41.17 -19.36
C ASP A 17 35.51 -42.62 -19.36
N ILE A 18 34.82 -43.51 -18.65
CA ILE A 18 35.18 -44.93 -18.55
C ILE A 18 33.97 -45.72 -19.05
N ASP A 19 34.11 -46.41 -20.19
CA ASP A 19 33.11 -47.30 -20.81
C ASP A 19 32.81 -48.55 -19.94
N LEU A 20 32.43 -48.35 -18.68
CA LEU A 20 32.00 -49.41 -17.77
C LEU A 20 30.51 -49.23 -17.47
N ILE A 21 29.73 -49.96 -18.26
CA ILE A 21 28.52 -50.71 -17.88
C ILE A 21 27.84 -50.18 -16.60
N CYS A 22 26.89 -49.24 -16.72
CA CYS A 22 25.94 -48.95 -15.64
C CYS A 22 24.63 -48.31 -16.13
N PHE A 23 23.96 -48.96 -17.08
CA PHE A 23 22.59 -48.61 -17.47
C PHE A 23 21.52 -48.68 -16.34
N PRO A 24 21.67 -49.39 -15.20
CA PRO A 24 20.63 -49.37 -14.16
C PRO A 24 20.77 -48.22 -13.14
N LEU A 25 21.91 -47.55 -13.03
CA LEU A 25 22.16 -46.52 -11.99
C LEU A 25 21.66 -45.12 -12.39
N ILE A 26 21.59 -44.82 -13.69
CA ILE A 26 21.06 -43.55 -14.20
C ILE A 26 19.55 -43.44 -13.92
N ASN A 27 18.80 -44.54 -14.04
CA ASN A 27 17.38 -44.56 -13.71
C ASN A 27 17.10 -44.46 -12.21
N LEU A 28 18.04 -44.87 -11.35
CA LEU A 28 17.89 -44.73 -9.90
C LEU A 28 18.10 -43.28 -9.44
N LEU A 29 18.94 -42.49 -10.13
CA LEU A 29 19.08 -41.05 -9.88
C LEU A 29 17.83 -40.27 -10.31
N PHE A 30 17.16 -40.67 -11.39
CA PHE A 30 15.93 -40.01 -11.86
C PHE A 30 14.71 -40.30 -10.97
N LEU A 31 14.69 -41.41 -10.23
CA LEU A 31 13.60 -41.74 -9.29
C LEU A 31 13.65 -40.93 -7.98
N PHE A 32 14.79 -40.33 -7.62
CA PHE A 32 14.91 -39.45 -6.44
C PHE A 32 14.68 -37.96 -6.74
N PHE A 33 14.71 -37.58 -8.01
CA PHE A 33 14.33 -36.23 -8.46
C PHE A 33 12.92 -36.25 -9.04
N SER A 34 11.94 -36.59 -8.19
CA SER A 34 10.62 -35.99 -8.39
C SER A 34 10.83 -34.48 -8.24
N PRO A 35 10.58 -33.65 -9.26
CA PRO A 35 10.52 -32.22 -9.05
C PRO A 35 9.29 -32.02 -8.17
N SER A 36 9.50 -32.03 -6.85
CA SER A 36 8.56 -31.40 -5.93
C SER A 36 8.31 -30.04 -6.55
N SER A 37 7.11 -29.84 -7.10
CA SER A 37 6.70 -28.57 -7.68
C SER A 37 7.13 -27.53 -6.67
N PHE A 38 8.11 -26.69 -7.01
CA PHE A 38 8.43 -25.54 -6.18
C PHE A 38 7.14 -24.74 -6.16
N SER A 39 6.32 -24.95 -5.15
CA SER A 39 5.07 -24.22 -4.98
C SER A 39 5.53 -22.79 -4.86
N GLN A 40 5.25 -21.98 -5.88
CA GLN A 40 5.70 -20.60 -5.92
C GLN A 40 5.12 -19.91 -4.68
N LYS A 41 5.97 -19.69 -3.67
CA LYS A 41 5.53 -19.31 -2.32
C LYS A 41 4.92 -17.92 -2.30
N TYR A 42 5.31 -17.09 -3.26
CA TYR A 42 4.91 -15.71 -3.42
C TYR A 42 4.50 -15.46 -4.88
N PRO A 43 3.67 -14.45 -5.17
CA PRO A 43 3.39 -14.05 -6.55
C PRO A 43 4.69 -13.71 -7.32
N PRO A 44 4.71 -13.85 -8.66
CA PRO A 44 5.89 -13.55 -9.46
C PRO A 44 6.30 -12.07 -9.34
N VAL A 45 7.59 -11.85 -9.12
CA VAL A 45 8.20 -10.52 -8.98
C VAL A 45 9.26 -10.34 -10.08
N LYS A 46 9.27 -9.17 -10.71
CA LYS A 46 10.31 -8.79 -11.68
C LYS A 46 11.65 -8.63 -10.97
N PHE A 47 12.73 -9.15 -11.57
CA PHE A 47 14.07 -8.84 -11.11
C PHE A 47 14.48 -7.43 -11.52
N LEU A 48 14.96 -6.63 -10.56
CA LEU A 48 15.58 -5.33 -10.79
C LEU A 48 17.02 -5.34 -10.28
N SER A 49 17.91 -4.69 -11.03
CA SER A 49 19.27 -4.43 -10.58
C SER A 49 19.26 -3.45 -9.39
N GLU A 50 20.33 -3.41 -8.59
CA GLU A 50 20.46 -2.45 -7.48
C GLU A 50 20.29 -1.00 -7.92
N LYS A 51 20.67 -0.67 -9.17
CA LYS A 51 20.55 0.67 -9.73
C LYS A 51 19.09 1.07 -10.04
N ASP A 52 18.28 0.10 -10.46
CA ASP A 52 16.89 0.33 -10.90
C ASP A 52 15.87 0.08 -9.78
N ARG A 53 16.28 -0.69 -8.77
CA ARG A 53 15.50 -0.99 -7.58
C ARG A 53 15.44 0.24 -6.66
N LYS A 54 14.35 0.32 -5.90
CA LYS A 54 14.11 1.40 -4.92
C LYS A 54 13.60 0.79 -3.64
N ARG A 55 13.91 1.45 -2.52
CA ARG A 55 13.38 1.20 -1.19
C ARG A 55 12.18 2.11 -0.99
N ILE A 56 11.00 1.54 -0.84
CA ILE A 56 9.73 2.27 -0.84
C ILE A 56 8.98 2.01 0.45
N LEU A 57 8.71 3.07 1.20
CA LEU A 57 7.84 3.05 2.37
C LEU A 57 6.38 3.32 1.96
N ILE A 58 5.45 2.48 2.40
CA ILE A 58 4.01 2.73 2.29
C ILE A 58 3.40 2.77 3.69
N THR A 59 3.04 3.97 4.16
CA THR A 59 2.24 4.09 5.39
C THR A 59 0.77 3.87 5.07
N GLY A 60 0.04 3.13 5.90
CA GLY A 60 -1.33 2.69 5.57
C GLY A 60 -1.35 1.59 4.51
N GLY A 61 -0.23 0.89 4.31
CA GLY A 61 -0.08 -0.13 3.26
C GLY A 61 -0.91 -1.40 3.49
N ALA A 62 -1.40 -1.65 4.72
CA ALA A 62 -2.33 -2.75 4.97
C ALA A 62 -3.80 -2.35 4.80
N GLY A 63 -4.07 -1.10 4.40
CA GLY A 63 -5.39 -0.60 4.03
C GLY A 63 -5.83 -1.02 2.62
N PHE A 64 -6.98 -0.49 2.19
CA PHE A 64 -7.56 -0.78 0.87
C PHE A 64 -6.61 -0.41 -0.28
N VAL A 65 -6.42 0.88 -0.56
CA VAL A 65 -5.56 1.36 -1.66
C VAL A 65 -4.09 0.97 -1.45
N GLY A 66 -3.61 1.10 -0.21
CA GLY A 66 -2.21 0.79 0.13
C GLY A 66 -1.80 -0.64 -0.18
N SER A 67 -2.70 -1.61 -0.01
CA SER A 67 -2.39 -3.02 -0.31
C SER A 67 -2.27 -3.30 -1.81
N HIS A 68 -3.08 -2.63 -2.64
CA HIS A 68 -2.98 -2.73 -4.10
C HIS A 68 -1.70 -2.04 -4.61
N LEU A 69 -1.34 -0.90 -4.02
CA LEU A 69 -0.06 -0.25 -4.30
C LEU A 69 1.12 -1.15 -3.90
N THR A 70 1.02 -1.83 -2.75
CA THR A 70 2.02 -2.81 -2.30
C THR A 70 2.20 -3.92 -3.34
N ASP A 71 1.10 -4.52 -3.81
CA ASP A 71 1.15 -5.58 -4.82
C ASP A 71 1.85 -5.13 -6.09
N LYS A 72 1.49 -3.95 -6.60
CA LYS A 72 2.12 -3.42 -7.82
C LYS A 72 3.62 -3.19 -7.64
N LEU A 73 4.04 -2.56 -6.56
CA LEU A 73 5.46 -2.25 -6.33
C LEU A 73 6.29 -3.51 -6.05
N MET A 74 5.70 -4.49 -5.37
CA MET A 74 6.31 -5.80 -5.19
C MET A 74 6.48 -6.50 -6.53
N MET A 75 5.44 -6.60 -7.36
CA MET A 75 5.51 -7.22 -8.68
C MET A 75 6.50 -6.53 -9.61
N ASP A 76 6.64 -5.21 -9.50
CA ASP A 76 7.59 -4.41 -10.28
C ASP A 76 9.06 -4.62 -9.85
N GLY A 77 9.31 -5.27 -8.70
CA GLY A 77 10.65 -5.68 -8.25
C GLY A 77 11.30 -4.80 -7.19
N HIS A 78 10.54 -3.91 -6.54
CA HIS A 78 11.05 -2.98 -5.53
C HIS A 78 11.14 -3.62 -4.13
N GLU A 79 11.92 -2.98 -3.24
CA GLU A 79 11.93 -3.30 -1.81
C GLU A 79 10.85 -2.46 -1.12
N VAL A 80 9.86 -3.12 -0.53
CA VAL A 80 8.67 -2.46 0.02
C VAL A 80 8.57 -2.69 1.52
N THR A 81 8.58 -1.59 2.28
CA THR A 81 8.28 -1.59 3.71
C THR A 81 6.89 -1.01 3.92
N VAL A 82 6.00 -1.77 4.56
CA VAL A 82 4.66 -1.32 4.96
C VAL A 82 4.66 -0.93 6.43
N VAL A 83 4.15 0.26 6.73
CA VAL A 83 3.88 0.73 8.09
C VAL A 83 2.37 0.87 8.27
N ASP A 84 1.80 0.19 9.24
CA ASP A 84 0.36 0.26 9.54
C ASP A 84 0.10 -0.05 11.02
N ASN A 85 -0.87 0.64 11.65
CA ASN A 85 -1.29 0.37 13.03
C ASN A 85 -2.53 -0.54 13.11
N PHE A 86 -3.02 -1.02 11.96
CA PHE A 86 -4.22 -1.84 11.79
C PHE A 86 -5.50 -1.23 12.37
N PHE A 87 -5.58 0.10 12.49
CA PHE A 87 -6.79 0.76 12.98
C PHE A 87 -7.99 0.51 12.05
N THR A 88 -7.77 0.59 10.73
CA THR A 88 -8.76 0.21 9.70
C THR A 88 -8.20 -0.79 8.68
N GLY A 89 -6.87 -0.91 8.57
CA GLY A 89 -6.18 -1.90 7.77
C GLY A 89 -6.24 -3.30 8.38
N ARG A 90 -5.84 -4.32 7.60
CA ARG A 90 -5.85 -5.71 8.06
C ARG A 90 -4.62 -6.45 7.51
N LYS A 91 -3.96 -7.25 8.36
CA LYS A 91 -2.80 -8.06 7.96
C LYS A 91 -3.07 -8.93 6.72
N ARG A 92 -4.28 -9.48 6.60
CA ARG A 92 -4.73 -10.29 5.46
C ARG A 92 -4.55 -9.61 4.10
N ASN A 93 -4.57 -8.28 4.04
CA ASN A 93 -4.44 -7.55 2.78
C ASN A 93 -3.02 -7.63 2.18
N VAL A 94 -2.01 -7.98 2.98
CA VAL A 94 -0.59 -8.04 2.57
C VAL A 94 0.09 -9.35 3.00
N GLU A 95 -0.67 -10.33 3.50
CA GLU A 95 -0.11 -11.54 4.11
C GLU A 95 0.68 -12.42 3.13
N HIS A 96 0.32 -12.38 1.85
CA HIS A 96 0.96 -13.12 0.77
C HIS A 96 2.38 -12.64 0.45
N TRP A 97 2.82 -11.50 0.99
CA TRP A 97 4.20 -11.03 0.87
C TRP A 97 5.07 -11.31 2.10
N ILE A 98 4.48 -11.73 3.23
CA ILE A 98 5.21 -11.90 4.49
C ILE A 98 6.27 -13.01 4.34
N GLY A 99 7.52 -12.63 4.58
CA GLY A 99 8.70 -13.50 4.44
C GLY A 99 9.33 -13.49 3.05
N HIS A 100 8.80 -12.71 2.09
CA HIS A 100 9.50 -12.41 0.85
C HIS A 100 10.70 -11.50 1.14
N GLU A 101 11.84 -11.72 0.46
CA GLU A 101 13.10 -11.00 0.71
C GLU A 101 13.00 -9.47 0.57
N ASN A 102 12.16 -9.01 -0.35
CA ASN A 102 11.91 -7.59 -0.62
C ASN A 102 10.76 -6.98 0.18
N PHE A 103 10.14 -7.68 1.14
CA PHE A 103 8.97 -7.18 1.87
C PHE A 103 9.15 -7.15 3.39
N GLU A 104 8.82 -6.02 3.99
CA GLU A 104 8.77 -5.86 5.44
C GLU A 104 7.44 -5.26 5.89
N LEU A 105 6.88 -5.77 6.99
CA LEU A 105 5.66 -5.26 7.62
C LEU A 105 5.96 -4.82 9.05
N ILE A 106 5.81 -3.52 9.32
CA ILE A 106 6.05 -2.90 10.60
C ILE A 106 4.71 -2.47 11.20
N ASN A 107 4.36 -3.01 12.36
CA ASN A 107 3.22 -2.54 13.15
C ASN A 107 3.63 -1.26 13.88
N HIS A 108 3.27 -0.09 13.33
CA HIS A 108 3.71 1.21 13.84
C HIS A 108 2.66 2.29 13.53
N ASP A 109 2.45 3.20 14.48
CA ASP A 109 1.58 4.36 14.28
C ASP A 109 2.41 5.56 13.84
N VAL A 110 2.02 6.19 12.73
CA VAL A 110 2.77 7.31 12.14
C VAL A 110 2.87 8.53 13.07
N VAL A 111 2.02 8.64 14.09
CA VAL A 111 2.16 9.69 15.13
C VAL A 111 3.45 9.55 15.95
N GLU A 112 4.04 8.35 15.98
CA GLU A 112 5.33 8.09 16.58
C GLU A 112 6.45 8.24 15.53
N PRO A 113 7.62 8.81 15.89
CA PRO A 113 8.76 8.93 14.98
C PRO A 113 9.22 7.58 14.41
N LEU A 114 9.67 7.59 13.15
CA LEU A 114 10.17 6.41 12.44
C LEU A 114 11.51 6.73 11.78
N TYR A 115 12.49 5.84 11.95
CA TYR A 115 13.85 6.03 11.43
C TYR A 115 14.26 4.83 10.58
N ILE A 116 14.04 4.94 9.26
CA ILE A 116 14.46 3.95 8.25
C ILE A 116 15.07 4.68 7.05
N GLU A 117 15.85 3.99 6.22
CA GLU A 117 16.46 4.56 5.00
C GLU A 117 15.67 4.13 3.77
N VAL A 118 15.03 5.08 3.08
CA VAL A 118 14.15 4.82 1.94
C VAL A 118 14.31 5.89 0.87
N ASP A 119 13.99 5.55 -0.39
CA ASP A 119 14.10 6.46 -1.53
C ASP A 119 12.75 7.16 -1.82
N GLN A 120 11.64 6.50 -1.51
CA GLN A 120 10.29 7.00 -1.74
C GLN A 120 9.35 6.68 -0.58
N ILE A 121 8.43 7.60 -0.30
CA ILE A 121 7.40 7.46 0.73
C ILE A 121 6.03 7.69 0.10
N TYR A 122 5.16 6.69 0.16
CA TYR A 122 3.74 6.82 -0.15
C TYR A 122 2.96 6.95 1.17
N HIS A 123 2.52 8.16 1.47
CA HIS A 123 1.85 8.49 2.72
C HIS A 123 0.31 8.35 2.60
N LEU A 124 -0.21 7.14 2.87
CA LEU A 124 -1.63 6.80 2.81
C LEU A 124 -2.27 6.57 4.20
N ALA A 125 -1.49 6.60 5.29
CA ALA A 125 -1.99 6.35 6.65
C ALA A 125 -2.99 7.43 7.10
N SER A 126 -4.28 7.13 7.03
CA SER A 126 -5.37 7.96 7.54
C SER A 126 -6.68 7.15 7.55
N PRO A 127 -7.58 7.31 8.54
CA PRO A 127 -8.93 6.78 8.44
C PRO A 127 -9.67 7.46 7.26
N ALA A 128 -10.16 6.70 6.29
CA ALA A 128 -10.66 7.25 5.02
C ALA A 128 -12.19 7.33 4.90
N SER A 129 -12.94 6.52 5.65
CA SER A 129 -14.39 6.46 5.55
C SER A 129 -15.09 7.29 6.62
N PRO A 130 -16.22 7.96 6.33
CA PRO A 130 -16.90 8.83 7.29
C PRO A 130 -17.20 8.21 8.65
N PRO A 131 -17.76 7.00 8.75
CA PRO A 131 -18.00 6.40 10.06
C PRO A 131 -16.71 6.25 10.90
N ASN A 132 -15.61 5.87 10.26
CA ASN A 132 -14.35 5.60 10.96
C ASN A 132 -13.59 6.89 11.35
N TYR A 133 -13.55 7.91 10.49
CA TYR A 133 -12.85 9.15 10.83
C TYR A 133 -13.64 10.01 11.83
N MET A 134 -14.98 9.95 11.80
CA MET A 134 -15.84 10.65 12.76
C MET A 134 -15.94 9.92 14.10
N TYR A 135 -15.68 8.61 14.15
CA TYR A 135 -15.68 7.84 15.40
C TYR A 135 -14.65 8.35 16.41
N ASN A 136 -13.47 8.76 15.95
CA ASN A 136 -12.44 9.35 16.81
C ASN A 136 -11.78 10.56 16.12
N PRO A 137 -12.39 11.75 16.19
CA PRO A 137 -11.92 12.93 15.47
C PRO A 137 -10.54 13.41 15.95
N ILE A 138 -10.22 13.21 17.23
CA ILE A 138 -8.91 13.57 17.80
C ILE A 138 -7.82 12.68 17.19
N LYS A 139 -8.06 11.37 17.08
CA LYS A 139 -7.11 10.45 16.44
C LYS A 139 -6.93 10.80 14.97
N THR A 140 -8.03 11.07 14.25
CA THR A 140 -7.99 11.51 12.84
C THR A 140 -7.12 12.76 12.67
N LEU A 141 -7.30 13.78 13.51
CA LEU A 141 -6.50 15.00 13.47
C LEU A 141 -5.01 14.71 13.74
N LYS A 142 -4.68 13.95 14.79
CA LYS A 142 -3.29 13.61 15.13
C LYS A 142 -2.61 12.83 14.01
N THR A 143 -3.27 11.84 13.43
CA THR A 143 -2.73 11.06 12.32
C THR A 143 -2.44 11.93 11.10
N ASN A 144 -3.37 12.82 10.70
CA ASN A 144 -3.17 13.67 9.52
C ASN A 144 -2.21 14.86 9.78
N THR A 145 -1.97 15.26 11.03
CA THR A 145 -1.05 16.36 11.38
C THR A 145 0.32 15.85 11.81
N ILE A 146 0.41 15.27 13.01
CA ILE A 146 1.65 14.73 13.59
C ILE A 146 2.23 13.63 12.69
N GLY A 147 1.39 12.74 12.17
CA GLY A 147 1.83 11.69 11.25
C GLY A 147 2.46 12.24 9.98
N THR A 148 1.84 13.26 9.36
CA THR A 148 2.40 13.94 8.19
C THR A 148 3.72 14.64 8.52
N LEU A 149 3.81 15.33 9.66
CA LEU A 149 5.05 15.98 10.10
C LEU A 149 6.20 14.96 10.28
N ASN A 150 5.92 13.82 10.91
CA ASN A 150 6.93 12.77 11.10
C ASN A 150 7.40 12.20 9.75
N MET A 151 6.49 11.95 8.81
CA MET A 151 6.85 11.41 7.50
C MET A 151 7.60 12.42 6.63
N LEU A 152 7.26 13.71 6.72
CA LEU A 152 8.03 14.78 6.08
C LEU A 152 9.41 14.97 6.72
N GLY A 153 9.51 14.86 8.05
CA GLY A 153 10.78 14.86 8.77
C GLY A 153 11.68 13.68 8.37
N LEU A 154 11.10 12.49 8.19
CA LEU A 154 11.79 11.33 7.64
C LEU A 154 12.26 11.59 6.21
N ALA A 155 11.37 12.06 5.32
CA ALA A 155 11.69 12.38 3.94
C ALA A 155 12.86 13.37 3.83
N LYS A 156 12.83 14.44 4.64
CA LYS A 156 13.91 15.41 4.77
C LYS A 156 15.24 14.75 5.16
N ARG A 157 15.22 13.90 6.21
CA ARG A 157 16.44 13.30 6.77
C ARG A 157 17.16 12.40 5.77
N VAL A 158 16.43 11.61 4.98
CA VAL A 158 16.99 10.59 4.09
C VAL A 158 16.99 10.99 2.61
N GLY A 159 16.49 12.19 2.28
CA GLY A 159 16.36 12.66 0.91
C GLY A 159 15.29 11.91 0.10
N ALA A 160 14.28 11.35 0.76
CA ALA A 160 13.20 10.63 0.10
C ALA A 160 12.21 11.58 -0.58
N ARG A 161 11.66 11.15 -1.72
CA ARG A 161 10.47 11.79 -2.30
C ARG A 161 9.21 11.32 -1.58
N LEU A 162 8.37 12.24 -1.13
CA LEU A 162 7.11 11.92 -0.44
C LEU A 162 5.89 12.21 -1.34
N LEU A 163 4.99 11.24 -1.47
CA LEU A 163 3.67 11.41 -2.04
C LEU A 163 2.62 11.40 -0.93
N LEU A 164 1.82 12.46 -0.83
CA LEU A 164 0.66 12.53 0.06
C LEU A 164 -0.60 12.07 -0.66
N ALA A 165 -1.30 11.10 -0.07
CA ALA A 165 -2.67 10.78 -0.44
C ALA A 165 -3.63 11.80 0.21
N SER A 166 -3.87 12.89 -0.51
CA SER A 166 -4.92 13.85 -0.21
C SER A 166 -6.27 13.34 -0.72
N THR A 167 -7.29 14.19 -0.75
CA THR A 167 -8.68 13.78 -1.00
C THR A 167 -9.45 14.86 -1.72
N SER A 168 -10.51 14.50 -2.44
CA SER A 168 -11.49 15.46 -2.97
C SER A 168 -12.22 16.24 -1.88
N GLU A 169 -12.27 15.76 -0.63
CA GLU A 169 -12.92 16.48 0.47
C GLU A 169 -12.23 17.82 0.81
N VAL A 170 -11.00 18.07 0.32
CA VAL A 170 -10.37 19.40 0.45
C VAL A 170 -11.14 20.50 -0.29
N TYR A 171 -11.99 20.11 -1.25
CA TYR A 171 -12.91 20.99 -1.97
C TYR A 171 -14.21 21.25 -1.19
N GLY A 172 -14.53 20.45 -0.17
CA GLY A 172 -15.72 20.61 0.67
C GLY A 172 -17.04 20.43 -0.08
N ASP A 173 -17.96 21.38 0.10
CA ASP A 173 -19.20 21.50 -0.64
C ASP A 173 -18.99 22.49 -1.81
N PRO A 174 -18.46 22.02 -2.96
CA PRO A 174 -17.94 22.89 -4.01
C PRO A 174 -19.03 23.74 -4.66
N GLU A 175 -18.70 25.01 -4.88
CA GLU A 175 -19.56 25.97 -5.59
C GLU A 175 -19.26 26.01 -7.10
N VAL A 176 -18.34 25.15 -7.58
CA VAL A 176 -17.90 25.05 -8.98
C VAL A 176 -17.93 23.60 -9.47
N HIS A 177 -18.20 23.40 -10.76
CA HIS A 177 -18.23 22.08 -11.38
C HIS A 177 -17.66 22.12 -12.82
N PRO A 178 -16.67 21.28 -13.18
CA PRO A 178 -15.93 20.33 -12.33
C PRO A 178 -14.97 21.03 -11.35
N GLN A 179 -14.42 20.28 -10.39
CA GLN A 179 -13.44 20.79 -9.42
C GLN A 179 -12.03 20.66 -10.00
N ASN A 180 -11.41 21.78 -10.37
CA ASN A 180 -10.00 21.84 -10.76
C ASN A 180 -9.09 22.04 -9.52
N GLU A 181 -7.79 21.88 -9.70
CA GLU A 181 -6.80 21.97 -8.63
C GLU A 181 -6.58 23.40 -8.09
N GLU A 182 -6.95 24.43 -8.86
CA GLU A 182 -6.87 25.84 -8.47
C GLU A 182 -8.00 26.25 -7.50
N TYR A 183 -9.11 25.50 -7.47
CA TYR A 183 -10.22 25.76 -6.57
C TYR A 183 -9.81 25.54 -5.10
N TRP A 184 -10.07 26.54 -4.25
CA TRP A 184 -9.65 26.53 -2.84
C TRP A 184 -10.53 25.66 -1.93
N GLY A 185 -11.71 25.29 -2.40
CA GLY A 185 -12.71 24.57 -1.61
C GLY A 185 -13.60 25.47 -0.78
N HIS A 186 -14.79 24.96 -0.45
CA HIS A 186 -15.75 25.57 0.45
C HIS A 186 -16.03 24.57 1.58
N VAL A 187 -15.22 24.67 2.64
CA VAL A 187 -15.14 23.68 3.72
C VAL A 187 -15.55 24.33 5.04
N ASN A 188 -16.38 23.65 5.82
CA ASN A 188 -16.75 24.10 7.17
C ASN A 188 -15.67 23.64 8.19
N PRO A 189 -14.90 24.56 8.81
CA PRO A 189 -13.74 24.20 9.62
C PRO A 189 -14.09 23.64 11.01
N ILE A 190 -15.37 23.68 11.41
CA ILE A 190 -15.83 23.21 12.73
C ILE A 190 -16.94 22.16 12.63
N GLY A 191 -17.28 21.74 11.41
CA GLY A 191 -18.28 20.70 11.17
C GLY A 191 -17.84 19.32 11.67
N PRO A 192 -18.76 18.34 11.71
CA PRO A 192 -18.44 16.98 12.18
C PRO A 192 -17.37 16.27 11.32
N ARG A 193 -17.21 16.68 10.05
CA ARG A 193 -16.19 16.15 9.13
C ARG A 193 -14.87 16.92 9.15
N ALA A 194 -14.82 18.08 9.79
CA ALA A 194 -13.66 18.97 9.79
C ALA A 194 -12.38 18.29 10.29
N CYS A 195 -12.49 17.31 11.19
CA CYS A 195 -11.34 16.53 11.66
C CYS A 195 -10.58 15.82 10.53
N TYR A 196 -11.28 15.39 9.47
CA TYR A 196 -10.70 14.81 8.27
C TYR A 196 -10.39 15.89 7.23
N ASP A 197 -11.34 16.77 6.95
CA ASP A 197 -11.24 17.77 5.87
C ASP A 197 -10.10 18.76 6.13
N GLU A 198 -10.08 19.41 7.30
CA GLU A 198 -9.01 20.32 7.68
C GLU A 198 -7.70 19.58 7.97
N GLY A 199 -7.78 18.34 8.47
CA GLY A 199 -6.62 17.46 8.63
C GLY A 199 -5.89 17.22 7.30
N LYS A 200 -6.63 16.95 6.21
CA LYS A 200 -6.06 16.77 4.88
C LYS A 200 -5.60 18.08 4.24
N ARG A 201 -6.35 19.17 4.42
CA ARG A 201 -5.96 20.52 3.94
C ARG A 201 -4.64 20.97 4.56
N VAL A 202 -4.48 20.82 5.88
CA VAL A 202 -3.24 21.22 6.56
C VAL A 202 -2.07 20.29 6.19
N ALA A 203 -2.32 19.00 5.92
CA ALA A 203 -1.30 18.10 5.41
C ALA A 203 -0.73 18.55 4.05
N GLU A 204 -1.56 19.05 3.12
CA GLU A 204 -1.06 19.67 1.88
C GLU A 204 -0.17 20.88 2.18
N THR A 205 -0.61 21.76 3.07
CA THR A 205 0.17 22.93 3.52
C THR A 205 1.54 22.52 4.07
N MET A 206 1.59 21.48 4.91
CA MET A 206 2.85 20.96 5.46
C MET A 206 3.78 20.47 4.36
N CYS A 207 3.29 19.73 3.36
CA CYS A 207 4.11 19.28 2.23
C CYS A 207 4.75 20.45 1.49
N TYR A 208 3.97 21.48 1.14
CA TYR A 208 4.50 22.63 0.42
C TYR A 208 5.41 23.51 1.28
N ALA A 209 5.21 23.56 2.60
CA ALA A 209 6.13 24.22 3.52
C ALA A 209 7.50 23.55 3.54
N TYR A 210 7.54 22.22 3.68
CA TYR A 210 8.79 21.44 3.63
C TYR A 210 9.49 21.54 2.27
N MET A 211 8.73 21.55 1.18
CA MET A 211 9.29 21.75 -0.16
C MET A 211 9.98 23.11 -0.31
N LYS A 212 9.32 24.19 0.12
CA LYS A 212 9.85 25.56 0.00
C LYS A 212 11.02 25.83 0.93
N GLN A 213 10.92 25.35 2.17
CA GLN A 213 11.89 25.68 3.23
C GLN A 213 13.09 24.73 3.27
N GLU A 214 12.87 23.46 2.98
CA GLU A 214 13.85 22.38 3.23
C GLU A 214 14.17 21.57 1.95
N GLY A 215 13.58 21.93 0.81
CA GLY A 215 13.86 21.29 -0.48
C GLY A 215 13.33 19.85 -0.61
N VAL A 216 12.42 19.41 0.27
CA VAL A 216 11.85 18.06 0.20
C VAL A 216 11.04 17.91 -1.09
N GLU A 217 11.31 16.85 -1.85
CA GLU A 217 10.53 16.55 -3.03
C GLU A 217 9.15 15.99 -2.64
N VAL A 218 8.10 16.77 -2.86
CA VAL A 218 6.73 16.36 -2.53
C VAL A 218 5.87 16.15 -3.78
N ARG A 219 4.90 15.24 -3.70
CA ARG A 219 3.82 15.03 -4.67
C ARG A 219 2.51 14.96 -3.89
N VAL A 220 1.44 15.55 -4.40
CA VAL A 220 0.14 15.57 -3.73
C VAL A 220 -0.90 15.04 -4.71
N ALA A 221 -1.64 14.01 -4.31
CA ALA A 221 -2.73 13.43 -5.09
C ALA A 221 -4.06 13.66 -4.39
N ARG A 222 -4.96 14.44 -4.98
CA ARG A 222 -6.34 14.65 -4.47
C ARG A 222 -7.24 13.53 -4.96
N ILE A 223 -7.37 12.47 -4.17
CA ILE A 223 -8.04 11.24 -4.58
C ILE A 223 -9.56 11.39 -4.43
N PHE A 224 -10.28 11.06 -5.52
CA PHE A 224 -11.74 10.99 -5.56
C PHE A 224 -12.25 9.60 -5.13
N ASN A 225 -13.57 9.43 -5.04
CA ASN A 225 -14.21 8.19 -4.61
C ASN A 225 -13.68 6.96 -5.36
N THR A 226 -12.89 6.14 -4.66
CA THR A 226 -12.29 4.92 -5.19
C THR A 226 -12.96 3.68 -4.61
N PHE A 227 -13.21 2.66 -5.44
CA PHE A 227 -13.82 1.38 -5.06
C PHE A 227 -13.06 0.18 -5.64
N GLY A 228 -13.23 -0.99 -5.03
CA GLY A 228 -12.57 -2.22 -5.49
C GLY A 228 -12.47 -3.29 -4.41
N SER A 229 -11.74 -4.35 -4.73
CA SER A 229 -11.49 -5.46 -3.80
C SER A 229 -10.70 -5.00 -2.57
N ARG A 230 -10.88 -5.67 -1.42
CA ARG A 230 -10.28 -5.32 -0.11
C ARG A 230 -10.79 -4.02 0.53
N MET A 231 -11.73 -3.31 -0.09
CA MET A 231 -12.47 -2.25 0.59
C MET A 231 -13.20 -2.82 1.82
N HIS A 232 -13.23 -2.07 2.92
CA HIS A 232 -13.88 -2.53 4.14
C HIS A 232 -15.39 -2.73 3.91
N MET A 233 -15.97 -3.82 4.43
CA MET A 233 -17.40 -4.09 4.22
C MET A 233 -18.27 -3.01 4.88
N ASN A 234 -17.93 -2.63 6.12
CA ASN A 234 -18.62 -1.55 6.86
C ASN A 234 -17.97 -0.19 6.59
N ASP A 235 -17.47 0.02 5.38
CA ASP A 235 -16.88 1.30 4.98
C ASP A 235 -17.94 2.42 4.92
N GLY A 236 -19.22 2.08 4.80
CA GLY A 236 -20.32 3.04 4.86
C GLY A 236 -20.45 3.93 3.63
N ARG A 237 -19.61 3.76 2.60
CA ARG A 237 -19.78 4.39 1.29
C ARG A 237 -20.78 3.60 0.44
N VAL A 238 -21.36 4.27 -0.55
CA VAL A 238 -22.52 3.78 -1.31
C VAL A 238 -22.26 2.45 -2.04
N VAL A 239 -21.08 2.26 -2.65
CA VAL A 239 -20.76 1.05 -3.44
C VAL A 239 -20.72 -0.20 -2.56
N SER A 240 -20.03 -0.15 -1.40
CA SER A 240 -19.98 -1.27 -0.46
C SER A 240 -21.34 -1.58 0.12
N ASN A 241 -22.09 -0.56 0.56
CA ASN A 241 -23.40 -0.76 1.17
C ASN A 241 -24.38 -1.44 0.21
N PHE A 242 -24.47 -0.98 -1.05
CA PHE A 242 -25.38 -1.55 -2.03
C PHE A 242 -25.01 -2.99 -2.42
N ILE A 243 -23.72 -3.27 -2.59
CA ILE A 243 -23.25 -4.64 -2.88
C ILE A 243 -23.62 -5.58 -1.72
N LEU A 244 -23.39 -5.17 -0.47
CA LEU A 244 -23.73 -5.98 0.70
C LEU A 244 -25.24 -6.20 0.86
N GLN A 245 -26.03 -5.13 0.71
CA GLN A 245 -27.49 -5.22 0.77
C GLN A 245 -28.03 -6.18 -0.29
N ALA A 246 -27.55 -6.07 -1.54
CA ALA A 246 -27.94 -6.98 -2.61
C ALA A 246 -27.53 -8.44 -2.34
N LEU A 247 -26.31 -8.68 -1.83
CA LEU A 247 -25.83 -10.02 -1.50
C LEU A 247 -26.59 -10.67 -0.32
N GLN A 248 -27.09 -9.87 0.61
CA GLN A 248 -27.85 -10.33 1.78
C GLN A 248 -29.36 -10.41 1.53
N GLY A 249 -29.84 -9.94 0.38
CA GLY A 249 -31.27 -9.84 0.09
C GLY A 249 -31.99 -8.71 0.84
N GLU A 250 -31.22 -7.74 1.35
CA GLU A 250 -31.74 -6.58 2.07
C GLU A 250 -32.12 -5.44 1.11
N PRO A 251 -33.09 -4.58 1.46
CA PRO A 251 -33.44 -3.42 0.66
C PRO A 251 -32.27 -2.45 0.45
N LEU A 252 -32.09 -1.96 -0.78
CA LEU A 252 -31.07 -0.94 -1.07
C LEU A 252 -31.49 0.41 -0.50
N THR A 253 -30.67 0.98 0.40
CA THR A 253 -31.01 2.23 1.09
C THR A 253 -30.51 3.46 0.34
N VAL A 254 -31.39 4.14 -0.38
CA VAL A 254 -31.09 5.44 -1.00
C VAL A 254 -31.44 6.56 -0.03
N TYR A 255 -30.46 7.39 0.34
CA TYR A 255 -30.72 8.60 1.12
C TYR A 255 -31.15 9.74 0.18
N GLY A 256 -32.29 10.37 0.50
CA GLY A 256 -32.89 11.42 -0.34
C GLY A 256 -33.59 10.84 -1.57
N SER A 257 -33.58 11.58 -2.69
CA SER A 257 -34.23 11.18 -3.95
C SER A 257 -33.42 10.19 -4.78
N GLY A 258 -32.10 10.08 -4.56
CA GLY A 258 -31.20 9.29 -5.40
C GLY A 258 -30.74 9.99 -6.68
N SER A 259 -31.12 11.26 -6.92
CA SER A 259 -30.71 12.02 -8.11
C SER A 259 -29.31 12.63 -8.00
N GLN A 260 -28.66 12.53 -6.84
CA GLN A 260 -27.30 12.97 -6.63
C GLN A 260 -26.30 12.15 -7.45
N THR A 261 -25.33 12.81 -8.08
CA THR A 261 -24.30 12.15 -8.88
C THR A 261 -22.98 11.99 -8.10
N ARG A 262 -22.23 10.93 -8.41
CA ARG A 262 -20.85 10.69 -7.95
C ARG A 262 -20.06 10.05 -9.09
N ALA A 263 -18.80 10.43 -9.23
CA ALA A 263 -17.86 9.76 -10.13
C ALA A 263 -17.00 8.78 -9.32
N PHE A 264 -16.93 7.52 -9.77
CA PHE A 264 -16.20 6.46 -9.09
C PHE A 264 -15.01 5.98 -9.92
N GLN A 265 -13.87 5.82 -9.25
CA GLN A 265 -12.64 5.29 -9.84
C GLN A 265 -12.39 3.87 -9.31
N TYR A 266 -12.01 2.95 -10.19
CA TYR A 266 -11.55 1.62 -9.77
C TYR A 266 -10.11 1.68 -9.25
N VAL A 267 -9.80 0.89 -8.22
CA VAL A 267 -8.47 0.82 -7.56
C VAL A 267 -7.36 0.32 -8.47
#